data_AF-A0AAD4TRQ2-F1
#
_entry.id   AF-A0AAD4TRQ2-F1
#
_cell.length_a   1.000
_cell.length_b   1.000
_cell.length_c   1.000
_cell.angle_alpha   90.00
_cell.angle_beta   90.00
_cell.angle_gamma   90.00
#
_symmetry.space_group_name_H-M   'P 1'
#
loop_
_entity.id
_entity.type
_entity.pdbx_description
1 polymer ?
#
loop_
_entity_poly.entity_id
_entity_poly.type
_entity_poly.pdbx_seq_one_letter_code
_entity_poly.pdbx_strand_id
1 'polypeptide(L)'
;MDKIYEGQVEVTGDKYNVESIDGQPGAFTCYLDAGLARTTTGNKVFGALKGAVDGGLSIPHSTKRFPGYDSESKEFSAEVHRKHIMGQNVADYMCYLIEEDEDAYKKQFSQYIKNNGTPDMMEEMYKKAHAAIRQNPVYEKKPKKEVKKKRWNRPKMSLAQKKDRVAQKKASFLRAQERAADS
;
A
#
# COMPACT_ATOMS: atom_id res chain seq x y z
N MET A 1 -8.47 -24.80 5.08
CA MET A 1 -8.47 -23.99 6.31
C MET A 1 -9.52 -22.88 6.25
N ASP A 2 -9.90 -22.43 5.06
CA ASP A 2 -10.86 -21.32 4.82
C ASP A 2 -12.23 -21.49 5.50
N LYS A 3 -12.72 -22.73 5.65
CA LYS A 3 -13.98 -23.03 6.37
C LYS A 3 -13.83 -23.16 7.89
N ILE A 4 -12.61 -23.25 8.39
CA ILE A 4 -12.29 -23.54 9.79
C ILE A 4 -11.99 -22.23 10.53
N TYR A 5 -11.21 -21.35 9.89
CA TYR A 5 -10.76 -20.07 10.44
C TYR A 5 -11.32 -18.90 9.63
N GLU A 6 -12.62 -18.64 9.79
CA GLU A 6 -13.31 -17.54 9.08
C GLU A 6 -12.95 -16.15 9.63
N GLY A 7 -12.34 -16.08 10.81
CA GLY A 7 -11.98 -14.84 11.48
C GLY A 7 -13.20 -14.03 11.95
N GLN A 8 -13.09 -12.70 11.96
CA GLN A 8 -14.20 -11.79 12.31
C GLN A 8 -14.96 -11.33 11.07
N VAL A 9 -16.19 -11.85 10.88
CA VAL A 9 -17.07 -11.45 9.78
C VAL A 9 -17.50 -9.99 9.91
N GLU A 10 -17.91 -9.59 11.11
CA GLU A 10 -18.28 -8.21 11.43
C GLU A 10 -17.12 -7.45 12.04
N VAL A 11 -16.83 -6.27 11.51
CA VAL A 11 -15.74 -5.42 11.99
C VAL A 11 -16.18 -4.67 13.23
N THR A 12 -15.65 -5.06 14.39
CA THR A 12 -15.88 -4.37 15.67
C THR A 12 -14.77 -3.38 16.02
N GLY A 13 -13.58 -3.53 15.44
CA GLY A 13 -12.39 -2.75 15.76
C GLY A 13 -11.66 -3.20 17.04
N ASP A 14 -12.21 -4.18 17.77
CA ASP A 14 -11.65 -4.67 19.02
C ASP A 14 -10.46 -5.62 18.81
N LYS A 15 -9.74 -5.94 19.88
CA LYS A 15 -8.67 -6.94 19.86
C LYS A 15 -9.28 -8.32 19.55
N TYR A 16 -8.76 -8.95 18.50
CA TYR A 16 -9.13 -10.31 18.12
C TYR A 16 -7.85 -11.11 17.88
N ASN A 17 -7.82 -12.37 18.29
CA ASN A 17 -6.77 -13.31 17.90
C ASN A 17 -7.44 -14.66 17.66
N VAL A 18 -7.13 -15.28 16.52
CA VAL A 18 -7.61 -16.62 16.21
C VAL A 18 -6.83 -17.65 17.04
N GLU A 19 -7.56 -18.58 17.65
CA GLU A 19 -7.00 -19.73 18.37
C GLU A 19 -7.12 -21.00 17.53
N SER A 20 -6.23 -21.96 17.74
CA SER A 20 -6.31 -23.26 17.05
C SER A 20 -7.44 -24.10 17.63
N ILE A 21 -8.06 -24.95 16.81
CA ILE A 21 -9.19 -25.79 17.22
C ILE A 21 -8.67 -27.21 17.37
N ASP A 22 -8.93 -27.83 18.51
CA ASP A 22 -8.49 -29.20 18.79
C ASP A 22 -9.01 -30.18 17.72
N GLY A 23 -8.12 -31.02 17.22
CA GLY A 23 -8.45 -32.02 16.17
C GLY A 23 -8.56 -31.46 14.75
N GLN A 24 -8.39 -30.14 14.55
CA GLN A 24 -8.28 -29.52 13.23
C GLN A 24 -6.83 -29.07 12.95
N PRO A 25 -6.44 -28.82 11.68
CA PRO A 25 -5.17 -28.15 11.38
C PRO A 25 -5.12 -26.81 12.11
N GLY A 26 -3.99 -26.48 12.75
CA GLY A 26 -3.85 -25.26 13.52
C GLY A 26 -3.95 -23.98 12.69
N ALA A 27 -4.27 -22.87 13.37
CA ALA A 27 -4.32 -21.55 12.73
C ALA A 27 -2.94 -21.17 12.18
N PHE A 28 -2.92 -20.50 11.03
CA PHE A 28 -1.65 -20.14 10.39
C PHE A 28 -0.95 -19.04 11.20
N THR A 29 0.18 -19.38 11.81
CA THR A 29 0.99 -18.42 12.59
C THR A 29 1.92 -17.64 11.68
N CYS A 30 1.89 -16.32 11.79
CA CYS A 30 2.85 -15.44 11.11
C CYS A 30 3.18 -14.20 11.92
N TYR A 31 4.19 -13.45 11.47
CA TYR A 31 4.71 -12.26 12.15
C TYR A 31 4.70 -11.07 11.20
N LEU A 32 4.45 -9.87 11.75
CA LEU A 32 4.50 -8.64 10.99
C LEU A 32 5.95 -8.14 10.86
N ASP A 33 6.40 -7.93 9.63
CA ASP A 33 7.59 -7.15 9.32
C ASP A 33 7.18 -5.77 8.79
N ALA A 34 7.53 -4.71 9.53
CA ALA A 34 7.25 -3.32 9.14
C ALA A 34 8.33 -2.74 8.20
N GLY A 35 9.43 -3.47 7.96
CA GLY A 35 10.59 -2.99 7.23
C GLY A 35 11.15 -1.70 7.85
N LEU A 36 11.33 -0.67 7.01
CA LEU A 36 11.83 0.64 7.43
C LEU A 36 10.73 1.62 7.85
N ALA A 37 9.46 1.20 7.83
CA ALA A 37 8.35 2.08 8.22
C ALA A 37 8.41 2.36 9.72
N ARG A 38 8.32 3.64 10.11
CA ARG A 38 8.25 4.02 11.53
C ARG A 38 6.91 3.57 12.11
N THR A 39 6.96 2.75 13.15
CA THR A 39 5.77 2.16 13.81
C THR A 39 5.12 3.10 14.83
N THR A 40 4.70 4.29 14.40
CA THR A 40 3.87 5.19 15.21
C THR A 40 2.44 4.64 15.33
N THR A 41 1.74 5.06 16.39
CA THR A 41 0.32 4.73 16.56
C THR A 41 -0.50 5.31 15.42
N GLY A 42 -1.41 4.52 14.87
CA GLY A 42 -2.24 4.90 13.72
C GLY A 42 -1.58 4.70 12.34
N ASN A 43 -0.40 4.09 12.27
CA ASN A 43 0.22 3.78 10.97
C ASN A 43 -0.58 2.71 10.20
N LYS A 44 -0.79 2.93 8.90
CA LYS A 44 -1.56 2.04 8.00
C LYS A 44 -1.00 0.62 7.87
N VAL A 45 0.28 0.40 8.18
CA VAL A 45 0.85 -0.96 8.26
C VAL A 45 0.09 -1.83 9.28
N PHE A 46 -0.40 -1.21 10.35
CA PHE A 46 -1.23 -1.89 11.35
C PHE A 46 -2.67 -2.08 10.87
N GLY A 47 -3.15 -1.30 9.91
CA GLY A 47 -4.43 -1.58 9.22
C GLY A 47 -4.36 -2.91 8.46
N ALA A 48 -3.26 -3.16 7.75
CA ALA A 48 -3.04 -4.46 7.10
C ALA A 48 -2.91 -5.60 8.12
N LEU A 49 -2.21 -5.37 9.23
CA LEU A 49 -2.14 -6.33 10.34
C LEU A 49 -3.53 -6.70 10.86
N LYS A 50 -4.37 -5.71 11.20
CA LYS A 50 -5.72 -5.94 11.73
C LYS A 50 -6.59 -6.67 10.70
N GLY A 51 -6.51 -6.29 9.42
CA GLY A 51 -7.22 -6.99 8.35
C GLY A 51 -6.79 -8.45 8.19
N ALA A 52 -5.50 -8.76 8.32
CA ALA A 52 -4.99 -10.13 8.27
C ALA A 52 -5.43 -10.97 9.48
N VAL A 53 -5.42 -10.36 10.67
CA VAL A 53 -5.89 -10.97 11.92
C VAL A 53 -7.39 -11.28 11.84
N ASP A 54 -8.20 -10.31 11.39
CA ASP A 54 -9.66 -10.48 11.22
C ASP A 54 -9.99 -11.44 10.07
N GLY A 55 -9.05 -11.65 9.15
CA GLY A 55 -9.10 -12.68 8.12
C GLY A 55 -8.73 -14.09 8.59
N GLY A 56 -8.38 -14.28 9.87
CA GLY A 56 -8.11 -15.60 10.44
C GLY A 56 -6.65 -16.02 10.51
N LEU A 57 -5.69 -15.09 10.39
CA LEU A 57 -4.28 -15.37 10.67
C LEU A 57 -3.94 -15.17 12.15
N SER A 58 -3.13 -16.07 12.70
CA SER A 58 -2.63 -15.95 14.07
C SER A 58 -1.36 -15.10 14.08
N ILE A 59 -1.52 -13.80 14.33
CA ILE A 59 -0.39 -12.86 14.39
C ILE A 59 -0.33 -12.27 15.80
N PRO A 60 0.76 -12.48 16.57
CA PRO A 60 0.88 -11.91 17.89
C PRO A 60 1.00 -10.39 17.81
N HIS A 61 0.07 -9.68 18.45
CA HIS A 61 0.05 -8.21 18.44
C HIS A 61 -0.59 -7.60 19.70
N SER A 62 -0.39 -6.28 19.86
CA SER A 62 -0.99 -5.44 20.89
C SER A 62 -1.79 -4.32 20.26
N THR A 63 -2.80 -3.80 20.95
CA THR A 63 -3.66 -2.71 20.45
C THR A 63 -3.01 -1.33 20.53
N LYS A 64 -1.84 -1.20 21.18
CA LYS A 64 -1.14 0.08 21.41
C LYS A 64 -0.80 0.89 20.16
N ARG A 65 -0.75 0.24 19.00
CA ARG A 65 -0.37 0.89 17.72
C ARG A 65 -1.55 1.13 16.79
N PHE A 66 -2.75 0.72 17.17
CA PHE A 66 -3.96 1.01 16.40
C PHE A 66 -4.46 2.44 16.66
N PRO A 67 -5.14 3.07 15.68
CA PRO A 67 -5.95 4.26 15.94
C PRO A 67 -6.92 4.02 17.09
N GLY A 68 -7.10 5.00 17.97
CA GLY A 68 -7.96 4.87 19.15
C GLY A 68 -7.24 4.44 20.43
N TYR A 69 -5.94 4.13 20.39
CA TYR A 69 -5.12 4.00 21.61
C TYR A 69 -4.63 5.37 22.07
N ASP A 70 -4.90 5.71 23.33
CA ASP A 70 -4.41 6.93 23.96
C ASP A 70 -3.19 6.63 24.84
N SER A 71 -2.12 7.41 24.67
CA SER A 71 -0.87 7.18 25.40
C SER A 71 -0.87 7.66 26.84
N GLU A 72 -1.74 8.61 27.18
CA GLU A 72 -1.82 9.21 28.51
C GLU A 72 -2.67 8.35 29.44
N SER A 73 -3.89 8.00 29.03
CA SER A 73 -4.78 7.10 29.75
C SER A 73 -4.36 5.63 29.65
N LYS A 74 -3.58 5.27 28.61
CA LYS A 74 -3.22 3.89 28.25
C LYS A 74 -4.43 3.01 27.92
N GLU A 75 -5.53 3.63 27.52
CA GLU A 75 -6.77 2.96 27.14
C GLU A 75 -6.91 2.88 25.62
N PHE A 76 -7.69 1.89 25.16
CA PHE A 76 -7.96 1.66 23.75
C PHE A 76 -9.46 1.76 23.47
N SER A 77 -9.83 2.67 22.57
CA SER A 77 -11.20 2.79 22.05
C SER A 77 -11.36 1.99 20.74
N ALA A 78 -12.01 0.83 20.85
CA ALA A 78 -12.37 0.01 19.69
C ALA A 78 -13.31 0.74 18.71
N GLU A 79 -14.18 1.61 19.22
CA GLU A 79 -15.11 2.39 18.40
C GLU A 79 -14.37 3.36 17.47
N VAL A 80 -13.37 4.09 18.00
CA VAL A 80 -12.52 4.97 17.18
C VAL A 80 -11.75 4.17 16.15
N HIS A 81 -11.22 3.00 16.52
CA HIS A 81 -10.54 2.12 15.58
C HIS A 81 -11.47 1.66 14.45
N ARG A 82 -12.69 1.23 14.79
CA ARG A 82 -13.72 0.81 13.82
C ARG A 82 -14.07 1.94 12.85
N LYS A 83 -14.26 3.17 13.35
CA LYS A 83 -14.52 4.35 12.51
C LYS A 83 -13.40 4.58 11.49
N HIS A 84 -12.14 4.40 11.89
CA HIS A 84 -11.00 4.48 10.97
C HIS A 84 -10.97 3.33 9.95
N ILE A 85 -11.32 2.11 10.35
CA ILE A 85 -11.40 0.96 9.43
C ILE A 85 -12.47 1.20 8.36
N MET A 86 -13.61 1.78 8.73
CA MET A 86 -14.72 2.09 7.82
C MET A 86 -14.55 3.42 7.07
N GLY A 87 -13.42 4.12 7.25
CA GLY A 87 -13.13 5.37 6.55
C GLY A 87 -13.95 6.58 7.01
N GLN A 88 -14.63 6.50 8.15
CA GLN A 88 -15.51 7.56 8.65
C GLN A 88 -14.74 8.87 8.89
N ASN A 89 -13.50 8.80 9.36
CA ASN A 89 -12.66 9.98 9.54
C ASN A 89 -12.38 10.73 8.22
N VAL A 90 -12.35 10.03 7.09
CA VAL A 90 -12.22 10.65 5.76
C VAL A 90 -13.55 11.26 5.32
N ALA A 91 -14.66 10.57 5.57
CA ALA A 91 -16.00 11.10 5.32
C ALA A 91 -16.27 12.37 6.13
N ASP A 92 -15.93 12.38 7.42
CA ASP A 92 -16.06 13.55 8.30
C ASP A 92 -15.24 14.74 7.77
N TYR A 93 -14.02 14.48 7.27
CA TYR A 93 -13.20 15.54 6.67
C TYR A 93 -13.75 16.04 5.33
N MET A 94 -14.39 15.17 4.55
CA MET A 94 -15.11 15.59 3.34
C MET A 94 -16.29 16.49 3.71
N CYS A 95 -17.11 16.12 4.69
CA CYS A 95 -18.23 16.95 5.17
C CYS A 95 -17.74 18.30 5.68
N TYR A 96 -16.70 18.31 6.52
CA TYR A 96 -16.08 19.53 7.01
C TYR A 96 -15.65 20.47 5.88
N LEU A 97 -14.95 19.96 4.85
CA LEU A 97 -14.53 20.81 3.74
C LEU A 97 -15.69 21.26 2.84
N ILE A 98 -16.74 20.45 2.68
CA ILE A 98 -17.94 20.86 1.93
C ILE A 98 -18.58 22.08 2.60
N GLU A 99 -18.63 22.09 3.93
CA GLU A 99 -19.24 23.18 4.70
C GLU A 99 -18.35 24.43 4.78
N GLU A 100 -17.04 24.26 4.95
CA GLU A 100 -16.11 25.36 5.21
C GLU A 100 -15.46 25.96 3.95
N ASP A 101 -15.04 25.13 3.00
CA ASP A 101 -14.32 25.57 1.79
C ASP A 101 -14.51 24.57 0.63
N GLU A 102 -15.51 24.85 -0.20
CA GLU A 102 -15.86 24.02 -1.36
C GLU A 102 -14.74 23.95 -2.42
N ASP A 103 -13.91 24.99 -2.54
CA ASP A 103 -12.80 24.99 -3.50
C ASP A 103 -11.65 24.09 -3.01
N ALA A 104 -11.37 24.10 -1.70
CA ALA A 104 -10.47 23.13 -1.08
C ALA A 104 -11.01 21.70 -1.20
N TYR A 105 -12.32 21.49 -1.02
CA TYR A 105 -12.97 20.20 -1.22
C TYR A 105 -12.75 19.68 -2.65
N LYS A 106 -13.06 20.50 -3.67
CA LYS A 106 -12.86 20.15 -5.09
C LYS A 106 -11.41 19.81 -5.40
N LYS A 107 -10.46 20.55 -4.82
CA LYS A 107 -9.02 20.29 -5.00
C LYS A 107 -8.57 18.98 -4.36
N GLN A 108 -8.93 18.77 -3.09
CA GLN A 108 -8.48 17.64 -2.28
C GLN A 108 -9.14 16.33 -2.71
N PHE A 109 -10.45 16.38 -3.02
CA PHE A 109 -11.28 15.20 -3.30
C PHE A 109 -11.77 15.11 -4.76
N SER A 110 -11.08 15.76 -5.70
CA SER A 110 -11.43 15.76 -7.13
C SER A 110 -11.75 14.39 -7.73
N GLN A 111 -11.00 13.34 -7.37
CA GLN A 111 -11.24 11.98 -7.87
C GLN A 111 -12.46 11.31 -7.24
N TYR A 112 -12.84 11.65 -6.01
CA TYR A 112 -14.09 11.19 -5.40
C TYR A 112 -15.28 11.78 -6.15
N ILE A 113 -15.26 13.08 -6.41
CA ILE A 113 -16.29 13.77 -7.21
C ILE A 113 -16.43 13.12 -8.59
N LYS A 114 -15.31 12.87 -9.28
CA LYS A 114 -15.30 12.24 -10.61
C LYS A 114 -15.93 10.85 -10.63
N ASN A 115 -15.79 10.09 -9.55
CA ASN A 115 -16.29 8.72 -9.44
C ASN A 115 -17.62 8.63 -8.66
N ASN A 116 -18.28 9.77 -8.39
CA ASN A 116 -19.51 9.85 -7.61
C ASN A 116 -19.39 9.28 -6.18
N GLY A 117 -18.21 9.40 -5.56
CA GLY A 117 -17.99 9.02 -4.17
C GLY A 117 -18.45 10.14 -3.23
N THR A 118 -19.46 9.84 -2.40
CA THR A 118 -19.97 10.75 -1.37
C THR A 118 -19.52 10.32 0.03
N PRO A 119 -19.51 11.23 1.02
CA PRO A 119 -19.15 10.90 2.40
C PRO A 119 -20.02 9.78 2.98
N ASP A 120 -21.34 9.87 2.78
CA ASP A 120 -22.32 8.92 3.32
C ASP A 120 -22.17 7.49 2.79
N MET A 121 -21.64 7.34 1.56
CA MET A 121 -21.47 6.03 0.93
C MET A 121 -20.17 5.30 1.34
N MET A 122 -19.26 5.95 2.08
CA MET A 122 -17.95 5.38 2.43
C MET A 122 -18.07 4.07 3.23
N GLU A 123 -18.86 4.05 4.31
CA GLU A 123 -18.95 2.86 5.17
C GLU A 123 -19.56 1.68 4.41
N GLU A 124 -20.62 1.92 3.63
CA GLU A 124 -21.27 0.88 2.84
C GLU A 124 -20.35 0.34 1.73
N MET A 125 -19.56 1.22 1.09
CA MET A 125 -18.56 0.84 0.10
C MET A 125 -17.54 -0.15 0.69
N TYR A 126 -16.99 0.12 1.87
CA TYR A 126 -16.04 -0.79 2.53
C TYR A 126 -16.69 -2.09 2.99
N LYS A 127 -17.92 -2.05 3.53
CA LYS A 127 -18.66 -3.27 3.89
C LYS A 127 -18.87 -4.18 2.67
N LYS A 128 -19.29 -3.62 1.54
CA LYS A 128 -19.45 -4.35 0.27
C LYS A 128 -18.12 -4.94 -0.21
N ALA A 129 -17.03 -4.16 -0.11
CA ALA A 129 -15.70 -4.63 -0.49
C ALA A 129 -15.24 -5.82 0.39
N HIS A 130 -15.41 -5.74 1.71
CA HIS A 130 -15.07 -6.85 2.62
C HIS A 130 -15.87 -8.11 2.31
N ALA A 131 -17.17 -7.98 2.04
CA ALA A 131 -18.01 -9.11 1.65
C ALA A 131 -17.54 -9.74 0.32
N ALA A 132 -17.24 -8.92 -0.69
CA ALA A 132 -16.77 -9.39 -1.99
C ALA A 132 -15.41 -10.10 -1.92
N ILE A 133 -14.46 -9.58 -1.12
CA ILE A 133 -13.15 -10.20 -0.90
C ILE A 133 -13.28 -11.55 -0.21
N ARG A 134 -14.14 -11.65 0.81
CA ARG A 134 -14.44 -12.92 1.50
C ARG A 134 -15.07 -13.94 0.55
N GLN A 135 -15.96 -13.49 -0.34
CA GLN A 135 -16.65 -14.36 -1.29
C GLN A 135 -15.72 -14.89 -2.38
N ASN A 136 -14.81 -14.07 -2.91
CA ASN A 136 -13.88 -14.48 -3.96
C ASN A 136 -12.46 -13.94 -3.70
N PRO A 137 -11.62 -14.69 -2.97
CA PRO A 137 -10.24 -14.30 -2.69
C PRO A 137 -9.26 -14.65 -3.82
N VAL A 138 -9.70 -15.36 -4.87
CA VAL A 138 -8.81 -15.86 -5.93
C VAL A 138 -8.46 -14.72 -6.90
N TYR A 139 -7.16 -14.43 -7.02
CA TYR A 139 -6.66 -13.42 -7.97
C TYR A 139 -6.47 -14.00 -9.38
N GLU A 140 -7.22 -13.48 -10.35
CA GLU A 140 -7.06 -13.83 -11.76
C GLU A 140 -5.97 -13.00 -12.45
N LYS A 141 -4.95 -13.68 -12.98
CA LYS A 141 -3.85 -13.03 -13.70
C LYS A 141 -4.31 -12.57 -15.08
N LYS A 142 -4.04 -11.31 -15.41
CA LYS A 142 -4.29 -10.80 -16.77
C LYS A 142 -3.45 -11.56 -17.81
N PRO A 143 -4.00 -11.87 -19.00
CA PRO A 143 -3.26 -12.55 -20.04
C PRO A 143 -2.06 -11.70 -20.49
N LYS A 144 -0.91 -12.36 -20.67
CA LYS A 144 0.31 -11.70 -21.12
C LYS A 144 0.14 -11.28 -22.58
N LYS A 145 0.27 -9.98 -22.85
CA LYS A 145 0.25 -9.46 -24.23
C LYS A 145 1.57 -9.75 -24.93
N GLU A 146 1.51 -10.29 -26.14
CA GLU A 146 2.68 -10.37 -27.02
C GLU A 146 3.00 -8.97 -27.57
N VAL A 147 4.17 -8.46 -27.23
CA VAL A 147 4.63 -7.13 -27.65
C VAL A 147 6.00 -7.23 -28.30
N LYS A 148 6.20 -6.49 -29.40
CA LYS A 148 7.53 -6.33 -30.01
C LYS A 148 8.44 -5.60 -29.03
N LYS A 149 9.49 -6.27 -28.55
CA LYS A 149 10.41 -5.68 -27.55
C LYS A 149 11.28 -4.61 -28.19
N LYS A 150 11.02 -3.35 -27.83
CA LYS A 150 11.91 -2.23 -28.12
C LYS A 150 12.91 -2.05 -26.95
N ARG A 151 14.19 -1.81 -27.28
CA ARG A 151 15.19 -1.46 -26.27
C ARG A 151 15.13 0.05 -26.00
N TRP A 152 14.82 0.42 -24.76
CA TRP A 152 14.76 1.83 -24.33
C TRP A 152 16.10 2.38 -23.85
N ASN A 153 16.98 1.50 -23.36
CA ASN A 153 18.27 1.87 -22.80
C ASN A 153 19.40 1.63 -23.80
N ARG A 154 20.44 2.48 -23.76
CA ARG A 154 21.60 2.33 -24.63
C ARG A 154 22.24 0.93 -24.47
N PRO A 155 22.65 0.28 -25.57
CA PRO A 155 23.44 -0.93 -25.49
C PRO A 155 24.80 -0.65 -24.86
N LYS A 156 25.30 -1.62 -24.08
CA LYS A 156 26.67 -1.59 -23.58
C LYS A 156 27.60 -1.62 -24.80
N MET A 157 28.46 -0.62 -24.90
CA MET A 157 29.43 -0.49 -25.99
C MET A 157 30.34 -1.72 -26.01
N SER A 158 30.62 -2.24 -27.21
CA SER A 158 31.51 -3.38 -27.38
C SER A 158 32.96 -3.01 -27.02
N LEU A 159 33.81 -4.00 -26.78
CA LEU A 159 35.22 -3.75 -26.46
C LEU A 159 35.93 -3.03 -27.62
N ALA A 160 35.68 -3.45 -28.86
CA ALA A 160 36.24 -2.82 -30.05
C ALA A 160 35.83 -1.34 -30.15
N GLN A 161 34.52 -1.05 -30.02
CA GLN A 161 34.02 0.33 -30.02
C GLN A 161 34.64 1.20 -28.92
N LYS A 162 34.92 0.63 -27.74
CA LYS A 162 35.62 1.36 -26.66
C LYS A 162 37.07 1.65 -27.03
N LYS A 163 37.80 0.69 -27.59
CA LYS A 163 39.20 0.85 -28.02
C LYS A 163 39.30 1.88 -29.13
N ASP A 164 38.47 1.77 -30.15
CA ASP A 164 38.44 2.69 -31.29
C ASP A 164 38.11 4.11 -30.84
N ARG A 165 37.15 4.27 -29.91
CA ARG A 165 36.81 5.58 -29.34
C ARG A 165 38.00 6.24 -28.63
N VAL A 166 38.82 5.46 -27.91
CA VAL A 166 40.03 5.99 -27.26
C VAL A 166 41.07 6.39 -28.31
N ALA A 167 41.30 5.56 -29.32
CA ALA A 167 42.23 5.87 -30.41
C ALA A 167 41.82 7.12 -31.20
N GLN A 168 40.54 7.23 -31.55
CA GLN A 168 39.96 8.39 -32.25
C GLN A 168 40.13 9.67 -31.43
N LYS A 169 39.89 9.61 -30.11
CA LYS A 169 40.09 10.77 -29.21
C LYS A 169 41.56 11.20 -29.13
N LYS A 170 42.50 10.26 -29.07
CA LYS A 170 43.94 10.57 -29.08
C LYS A 170 44.36 11.21 -30.41
N ALA A 171 43.95 10.63 -31.53
CA ALA A 171 44.27 11.16 -32.86
C ALA A 171 43.63 12.52 -33.15
N SER A 172 42.40 12.77 -32.69
CA SER A 172 41.79 14.10 -32.81
C SER A 172 42.53 15.17 -32.01
N PHE A 173 43.03 14.81 -30.83
CA PHE A 173 43.77 15.74 -29.97
C PHE A 173 45.13 16.11 -30.58
N LEU A 174 45.90 15.12 -31.06
CA LEU A 174 47.18 15.38 -31.74
C LEU A 174 47.01 16.29 -32.96
N ARG A 175 46.03 16.01 -33.82
CA ARG A 175 45.71 16.87 -34.98
C ARG A 175 45.31 18.30 -34.58
N ALA A 176 44.65 18.47 -33.43
CA ALA A 176 44.30 19.80 -32.94
C ALA A 176 45.53 20.56 -32.42
N GLN A 177 46.50 19.87 -31.80
CA GLN A 177 47.76 20.48 -31.38
C GLN A 177 48.63 20.90 -32.57
N GLU A 178 48.78 20.04 -33.58
CA GLU A 178 49.53 20.35 -34.80
C GLU A 178 48.96 21.61 -35.48
N ARG A 179 47.64 21.66 -35.67
CA ARG A 179 46.97 22.84 -36.26
C ARG A 179 47.10 24.12 -35.44
N ALA A 180 47.16 24.00 -34.12
CA ALA A 180 47.34 25.15 -33.22
C ALA A 180 48.80 25.62 -33.16
N ALA A 181 49.75 24.75 -33.51
CA ALA A 181 51.16 25.11 -33.65
C ALA A 181 51.46 25.72 -35.04
N ASP A 182 50.71 25.30 -36.06
CA ASP A 182 50.80 25.83 -37.44
C ASP A 182 50.00 27.14 -37.66
N SER A 183 49.25 27.61 -36.65
CA SER A 183 48.45 28.85 -36.65
C SER A 183 49.08 29.93 -35.78
#